data_AF-A0A1Z4JP90-F1
#
_entry.id   AF-A0A1Z4JP90-F1
#
_cell.length_a   1.000
_cell.length_b   1.000
_cell.length_c   1.000
_cell.angle_alpha   90.00
_cell.angle_beta   90.00
_cell.angle_gamma   90.00
#
_symmetry.space_group_name_H-M   'P 1'
#
loop_
_entity.id
_entity.type
_entity.pdbx_description
1 polymer ?
#
loop_
_entity_poly.entity_id
_entity_poly.type
_entity_poly.pdbx_seq_one_letter_code
_entity_poly.pdbx_strand_id
1 'polypeptide(L)'
;MFTKSAAKRILASLATKIEAVRELKNVVQVTYRTRKGRCSTFISKKAFERDFVEFRKAGAKSLIVETVKFQSGVFNVYNTEKKSQYVVNTQFACTCEDYQQHQKPCKHVYAVLGVGSLADAIAA
;
A
#
# COMPACT_ATOMS: atom_id res chain seq x y z
N MET A 1 -6.77 -5.43 -5.86
CA MET A 1 -6.49 -5.90 -7.23
C MET A 1 -5.28 -6.82 -7.16
N PHE A 2 -5.37 -8.04 -7.69
CA PHE A 2 -4.26 -9.00 -7.69
C PHE A 2 -3.37 -8.75 -8.91
N THR A 3 -2.17 -8.21 -8.69
CA THR A 3 -1.29 -7.74 -9.78
C THR A 3 -0.02 -8.57 -9.90
N LYS A 4 0.61 -8.54 -11.08
CA LYS A 4 1.95 -9.14 -11.29
C LYS A 4 2.99 -8.54 -10.33
N SER A 5 2.96 -7.23 -10.12
CA SER A 5 3.90 -6.56 -9.21
C SER A 5 3.75 -7.04 -7.76
N ALA A 6 2.53 -7.24 -7.28
CA ALA A 6 2.30 -7.83 -5.96
C ALA A 6 2.79 -9.29 -5.91
N ALA A 7 2.49 -10.10 -6.94
CA ALA A 7 2.98 -11.47 -7.00
C ALA A 7 4.52 -11.56 -6.99
N LYS A 8 5.21 -10.62 -7.65
CA LYS A 8 6.68 -10.52 -7.64
C LYS A 8 7.25 -10.24 -6.25
N ARG A 9 6.59 -9.41 -5.44
CA ARG A 9 7.01 -9.15 -4.05
C ARG A 9 6.77 -10.36 -3.15
N ILE A 10 5.59 -10.98 -3.25
CA ILE A 10 5.23 -12.16 -2.46
C ILE A 10 6.14 -13.35 -2.79
N LEU A 11 6.44 -13.57 -4.07
CA LEU A 11 7.30 -14.65 -4.56
C LEU A 11 8.65 -14.07 -5.05
N ALA A 12 9.37 -13.40 -4.16
CA ALA A 12 10.61 -12.68 -4.48
C ALA A 12 11.62 -13.52 -5.29
N SER A 13 11.80 -14.81 -4.94
CA SER A 13 12.71 -15.74 -5.62
C SER A 13 12.33 -16.06 -7.07
N LEU A 14 11.07 -15.82 -7.44
CA LEU A 14 10.52 -16.07 -8.77
C LEU A 14 10.19 -14.76 -9.53
N ALA A 15 10.48 -13.58 -8.96
CA ALA A 15 9.99 -12.30 -9.45
C ALA A 15 10.25 -12.04 -10.95
N THR A 16 11.43 -12.43 -11.46
CA THR A 16 11.80 -12.24 -12.87
C THR A 16 11.13 -13.25 -13.82
N LYS A 17 10.58 -14.34 -13.28
CA LYS A 17 10.02 -15.47 -14.04
C LYS A 17 8.49 -15.46 -14.08
N ILE A 18 7.83 -14.57 -13.35
CA ILE A 18 6.36 -14.48 -13.30
C ILE A 18 5.83 -13.95 -14.63
N GLU A 19 5.02 -14.76 -15.30
CA GLU A 19 4.42 -14.45 -16.61
C GLU A 19 2.98 -13.94 -16.45
N ALA A 20 2.18 -14.55 -15.57
CA ALA A 20 0.76 -14.26 -15.44
C ALA A 20 0.25 -14.38 -14.00
N VAL A 21 -0.82 -13.64 -13.70
CA VAL A 21 -1.59 -13.70 -12.45
C VAL A 21 -3.05 -13.78 -12.84
N ARG A 22 -3.76 -14.78 -12.31
CA ARG A 22 -5.19 -15.01 -12.57
C ARG A 22 -5.93 -15.17 -11.24
N GLU A 23 -6.98 -14.39 -11.06
CA GLU A 23 -7.87 -14.55 -9.91
C GLU A 23 -8.81 -15.75 -10.12
N LEU A 24 -8.87 -16.62 -9.11
CA LEU A 24 -9.86 -17.69 -9.00
C LEU A 24 -10.73 -17.43 -7.75
N LYS A 25 -11.78 -18.24 -7.54
CA LYS A 25 -12.79 -18.01 -6.50
C LYS A 25 -12.17 -17.75 -5.11
N ASN A 26 -11.28 -18.64 -4.66
CA ASN A 26 -10.68 -18.57 -3.32
C ASN A 26 -9.17 -18.30 -3.30
N VAL A 27 -8.51 -18.38 -4.45
CA VAL A 27 -7.05 -18.30 -4.57
C VAL A 27 -6.67 -17.50 -5.80
N VAL A 28 -5.41 -17.09 -5.87
CA VAL A 28 -4.84 -16.43 -7.04
C VAL A 28 -3.78 -17.37 -7.62
N GLN A 29 -3.97 -17.77 -8.87
CA GLN A 29 -3.00 -18.55 -9.62
C GLN A 29 -1.91 -17.62 -10.16
N VAL A 30 -0.66 -17.96 -9.89
CA VAL A 30 0.52 -17.28 -10.42
C VAL A 30 1.31 -18.24 -11.31
N THR A 31 1.43 -17.90 -12.58
CA THR A 31 2.16 -18.70 -13.58
C THR A 31 3.55 -18.14 -13.78
N TYR A 32 4.57 -18.99 -13.74
CA TYR A 32 5.96 -18.62 -13.92
C TYR A 32 6.74 -19.64 -14.77
N ARG A 33 7.84 -19.18 -15.36
CA ARG A 33 8.70 -20.01 -16.23
C ARG A 33 9.81 -20.69 -15.44
N THR A 34 10.04 -21.97 -15.71
CA THR A 34 11.19 -22.74 -15.22
C THR A 34 11.99 -23.31 -16.39
N ARG A 35 13.17 -23.89 -16.10
CA ARG A 35 13.98 -24.61 -17.11
C ARG A 35 13.22 -25.77 -17.76
N LYS A 36 12.25 -26.36 -17.06
CA LYS A 36 11.45 -27.50 -17.51
C LYS A 36 10.10 -27.11 -18.13
N GLY A 37 9.81 -25.82 -18.29
CA GLY A 37 8.54 -25.32 -18.84
C GLY A 37 7.79 -24.38 -17.90
N ARG A 38 6.48 -24.21 -18.14
CA ARG A 38 5.62 -23.36 -17.30
C ARG A 38 5.14 -24.12 -16.07
N CYS A 39 5.23 -23.46 -14.93
CA CYS A 39 4.68 -23.95 -13.67
C CYS A 39 3.68 -22.93 -13.12
N SER A 40 2.81 -23.38 -12.22
CA SER A 40 1.87 -22.51 -11.51
C SER A 40 1.96 -22.77 -10.01
N THR A 41 1.77 -21.71 -9.24
CA THR A 41 1.53 -21.80 -7.80
C THR A 41 0.26 -21.04 -7.44
N PHE A 42 -0.33 -21.38 -6.31
CA PHE A 42 -1.56 -20.77 -5.81
C PHE A 42 -1.25 -20.02 -4.53
N ILE A 43 -1.61 -18.74 -4.51
CA ILE A 43 -1.41 -17.86 -3.37
C ILE A 43 -2.80 -17.47 -2.84
N SER A 44 -2.96 -17.44 -1.52
CA SER A 44 -4.21 -17.01 -0.91
C SER A 44 -4.46 -15.51 -1.16
N LYS A 45 -5.73 -15.12 -1.29
CA LYS A 45 -6.11 -13.71 -1.42
C LYS A 45 -5.62 -12.87 -0.21
N LYS A 46 -5.65 -13.47 0.98
CA LYS A 46 -5.11 -12.88 2.22
C LYS A 46 -3.62 -12.52 2.13
N ALA A 47 -2.80 -13.33 1.45
CA ALA A 47 -1.38 -13.02 1.27
C ALA A 47 -1.17 -11.77 0.40
N PHE A 48 -2.00 -11.58 -0.63
CA PHE A 48 -1.98 -10.36 -1.44
C PHE A 48 -2.46 -9.13 -0.67
N GLU A 49 -3.48 -9.29 0.18
CA GLU A 49 -3.95 -8.19 1.04
C GLU A 49 -2.86 -7.75 2.04
N ARG A 50 -2.14 -8.72 2.63
CA ARG A 50 -1.00 -8.43 3.49
C ARG A 50 0.10 -7.67 2.74
N ASP A 51 0.52 -8.16 1.58
CA ASP A 51 1.52 -7.47 0.74
C ASP A 51 1.06 -6.07 0.35
N PHE A 52 -0.22 -5.88 0.06
CA PHE A 52 -0.79 -4.58 -0.26
C PHE A 52 -0.66 -3.59 0.91
N VAL A 53 -0.99 -4.02 2.13
CA VAL A 53 -0.81 -3.20 3.34
C VAL A 53 0.67 -2.92 3.60
N GLU A 54 1.52 -3.93 3.52
CA GLU A 54 2.96 -3.79 3.73
C GLU A 54 3.61 -2.83 2.72
N PHE A 55 3.22 -2.94 1.44
CA PHE A 55 3.67 -2.03 0.39
C PHE A 55 3.28 -0.58 0.68
N ARG A 56 2.04 -0.34 1.13
CA ARG A 56 1.58 1.01 1.49
C ARG A 56 2.30 1.54 2.73
N LYS A 57 2.54 0.71 3.75
CA LYS A 57 3.35 1.08 4.93
C LYS A 57 4.80 1.37 4.56
N ALA A 58 5.40 0.59 3.67
CA ALA A 58 6.77 0.84 3.20
C ALA A 58 6.86 2.19 2.46
N GLY A 59 5.91 2.47 1.57
CA GLY A 59 5.83 3.75 0.86
C GLY A 59 5.44 4.94 1.73
N ALA A 60 4.98 4.71 2.97
CA ALA A 60 4.68 5.77 3.93
C ALA A 60 5.95 6.33 4.58
N LYS A 61 7.01 5.52 4.69
CA LYS A 61 8.24 5.87 5.40
C LYS A 61 9.02 7.01 4.74
N SER A 62 8.85 7.23 3.44
CA SER A 62 9.50 8.31 2.70
C SER A 62 8.70 9.62 2.68
N LEU A 63 7.54 9.66 3.32
CA LEU A 63 6.67 10.83 3.34
C LEU A 63 6.96 11.71 4.55
N ILE A 64 6.86 13.01 4.36
CA ILE A 64 6.99 14.01 5.42
C ILE A 64 5.58 14.41 5.85
N VAL A 65 5.32 14.40 7.16
CA VAL A 65 4.02 14.78 7.72
C VAL A 65 4.19 16.06 8.52
N GLU A 66 3.33 17.03 8.25
CA GLU A 66 3.27 18.31 8.95
C GLU A 66 1.87 18.53 9.52
N THR A 67 1.79 18.93 10.78
CA THR A 67 0.53 19.30 11.44
C THR A 67 0.12 20.72 11.06
N VAL A 68 -1.17 20.92 10.74
CA VAL A 68 -1.69 22.26 10.46
C VAL A 68 -1.89 23.02 11.77
N LYS A 69 -1.13 24.09 12.00
CA LYS A 69 -1.08 24.84 13.28
C LYS A 69 -2.43 25.40 13.77
N PHE A 70 -3.41 25.56 12.88
CA PHE A 70 -4.73 26.16 13.19
C PHE A 70 -5.93 25.22 12.95
N GLN A 71 -5.68 23.97 12.54
CA GLN A 71 -6.73 22.98 12.33
C GLN A 71 -6.31 21.67 13.01
N SER A 72 -6.83 21.46 14.22
CA SER A 72 -6.59 20.21 14.92
C SER A 72 -7.13 19.03 14.11
N GLY A 73 -6.36 17.95 14.07
CA GLY A 73 -6.73 16.74 13.36
C GLY A 73 -6.63 16.80 11.84
N VAL A 74 -5.94 17.80 11.28
CA VAL A 74 -5.61 17.88 9.86
C VAL A 74 -4.09 17.88 9.67
N PHE A 75 -3.62 17.03 8.76
CA PHE A 75 -2.22 16.79 8.48
C PHE A 75 -1.94 16.99 6.99
N ASN A 76 -0.87 17.73 6.70
CA ASN A 76 -0.30 17.81 5.37
C ASN A 76 0.74 16.70 5.21
N VAL A 77 0.62 15.91 4.16
CA VAL A 77 1.54 14.82 3.84
C VAL A 77 2.22 15.12 2.51
N TYR A 78 3.53 15.33 2.57
CA TYR A 78 4.37 15.68 1.43
C TYR A 78 5.14 14.47 0.91
N ASN A 79 5.09 14.31 -0.41
CA ASN A 79 5.92 13.37 -1.14
C ASN A 79 6.96 14.15 -1.94
N THR A 80 8.19 14.17 -1.44
CA THR A 80 9.31 14.94 -2.00
C THR A 80 9.69 14.46 -3.41
N GLU A 81 9.69 13.15 -3.64
CA GLU A 81 10.02 12.55 -4.94
C GLU A 81 9.08 13.02 -6.06
N LYS A 82 7.78 13.11 -5.74
CA LYS A 82 6.75 13.49 -6.70
C LYS A 82 6.35 14.95 -6.64
N LYS A 83 6.96 15.74 -5.73
CA LYS A 83 6.59 17.13 -5.44
C LYS A 83 5.07 17.31 -5.29
N SER A 84 4.44 16.40 -4.55
CA SER A 84 2.99 16.38 -4.35
C SER A 84 2.66 16.46 -2.86
N GLN A 85 1.53 17.11 -2.57
CA GLN A 85 1.01 17.29 -1.23
C GLN A 85 -0.42 16.74 -1.16
N TYR A 86 -0.72 16.07 -0.07
CA TYR A 86 -2.06 15.57 0.22
C TYR A 86 -2.46 15.94 1.64
N VAL A 87 -3.77 16.04 1.86
CA VAL A 87 -4.33 16.29 3.19
C VAL A 87 -4.88 14.98 3.72
N VAL A 88 -4.59 14.70 4.99
CA VAL A 88 -5.12 13.56 5.74
C VAL A 88 -5.76 14.11 7.01
N ASN A 89 -6.94 13.59 7.39
CA ASN A 89 -7.59 13.95 8.64
C ASN A 89 -7.58 12.80 9.66
N THR A 90 -8.02 13.07 10.89
CA THR A 90 -8.12 12.08 11.98
C THR A 90 -9.13 10.97 11.73
N GLN A 91 -10.06 11.14 10.79
CA GLN A 91 -10.96 10.07 10.33
C GLN A 91 -10.33 9.18 9.25
N PHE A 92 -9.01 9.29 9.05
CA PHE A 92 -8.25 8.54 8.04
C PHE A 92 -8.69 8.82 6.60
N ALA A 93 -9.38 9.93 6.35
CA ALA A 93 -9.71 10.37 5.00
C ALA A 93 -8.50 11.07 4.38
N CYS A 94 -8.24 10.80 3.09
CA CYS A 94 -7.14 11.40 2.36
C CYS A 94 -7.61 11.99 1.02
N THR A 95 -7.04 13.11 0.60
CA THR A 95 -7.37 13.76 -0.67
C THR A 95 -6.70 13.13 -1.89
N CYS A 96 -5.86 12.09 -1.72
CA CYS A 96 -5.19 11.44 -2.85
C CYS A 96 -6.15 10.55 -3.66
N GLU A 97 -5.88 10.45 -4.97
CA GLU A 97 -6.66 9.61 -5.90
C GLU A 97 -6.76 8.14 -5.45
N ASP A 98 -5.67 7.55 -4.94
CA ASP A 98 -5.63 6.17 -4.44
C ASP A 98 -6.64 5.92 -3.31
N TYR A 99 -6.91 6.94 -2.48
CA TYR A 99 -7.93 6.86 -1.44
C TYR A 99 -9.33 7.05 -2.02
N GLN A 100 -9.52 8.02 -2.91
CA GLN A 100 -10.80 8.29 -3.55
C GLN A 100 -11.31 7.09 -4.37
N GLN A 101 -10.42 6.39 -5.08
CA GLN A 101 -10.77 5.24 -5.90
C GLN A 101 -11.06 3.98 -5.09
N HIS A 102 -10.31 3.73 -4.00
CA HIS A 102 -10.37 2.46 -3.28
C HIS A 102 -11.06 2.52 -1.93
N GLN A 103 -11.27 3.73 -1.37
CA GLN A 103 -11.80 3.97 -0.02
C GLN A 103 -11.11 3.09 1.05
N LYS A 104 -9.79 2.91 0.91
CA LYS A 104 -8.95 2.10 1.80
C LYS A 104 -7.74 2.92 2.25
N PRO A 105 -7.20 2.71 3.46
CA PRO A 105 -6.05 3.45 3.98
C PRO A 105 -4.88 3.47 3.00
N CYS A 106 -4.59 4.64 2.42
CA CYS A 106 -3.50 4.82 1.46
C CYS A 106 -2.16 5.01 2.20
N LYS A 107 -1.06 5.11 1.46
CA LYS A 107 0.26 5.34 2.06
C LYS A 107 0.34 6.62 2.91
N HIS A 108 -0.42 7.66 2.57
CA HIS A 108 -0.43 8.92 3.33
C HIS A 108 -1.09 8.75 4.70
N VAL A 109 -2.19 7.98 4.77
CA VAL A 109 -2.83 7.62 6.04
C VAL A 109 -1.87 6.83 6.94
N TYR A 110 -1.15 5.87 6.36
CA TYR A 110 -0.13 5.13 7.11
C TYR A 110 1.04 6.00 7.57
N ALA A 111 1.37 7.06 6.83
CA ALA A 111 2.40 8.01 7.25
C ALA A 111 1.95 8.71 8.53
N VAL A 112 0.76 9.33 8.53
CA VAL A 112 0.23 10.00 9.73
C VAL A 112 0.11 9.06 10.92
N LEU A 113 -0.35 7.82 10.71
CA LEU A 113 -0.40 6.79 11.75
C LEU A 113 0.99 6.41 12.29
N GLY A 114 2.01 6.41 11.45
CA GLY A 114 3.37 5.97 11.78
C GLY A 114 4.21 7.02 12.51
N VAL A 115 3.88 8.31 12.39
CA VAL A 115 4.67 9.41 13.02
C VAL A 115 4.35 9.59 14.51
N GLY A 116 3.51 8.76 15.12
CA GLY A 116 3.12 8.92 16.53
C GLY A 116 2.23 10.13 16.83
N SER A 117 2.13 11.10 15.91
CA SER A 117 1.36 12.34 16.12
C SER A 117 -0.16 12.14 16.23
N LEU A 118 -0.70 11.01 15.78
CA LEU A 118 -2.09 10.63 16.06
C LEU A 118 -2.30 10.20 17.52
N ALA A 119 -1.30 9.61 18.19
CA ALA A 119 -1.39 9.34 19.62
C ALA A 119 -1.35 10.63 20.43
N ASP A 120 -0.52 11.59 20.03
CA ASP A 120 -0.44 12.91 20.68
C ASP A 120 -1.67 13.79 20.39
N ALA A 121 -2.27 13.67 19.19
CA ALA A 121 -3.46 14.44 18.79
C ALA A 121 -4.80 13.84 19.29
N ILE A 122 -4.82 12.57 19.72
CA ILE A 122 -5.98 11.95 20.39
C ILE A 122 -5.94 12.19 21.91
N ALA A 123 -4.77 12.55 22.46
CA ALA A 123 -4.55 12.83 23.88
C ALA A 123 -4.70 14.32 24.27
N ALA A 124 -5.08 15.19 23.34
CA ALA A 124 -5.36 16.61 23.55
C ALA A 124 -6.85 16.92 23.29
#